data_AF-A0A1M7LUV1-F1
#
_entry.id   AF-A0A1M7LUV1-F1
#
_cell.length_a   1.000
_cell.length_b   1.000
_cell.length_c   1.000
_cell.angle_alpha   90.00
_cell.angle_beta   90.00
_cell.angle_gamma   90.00
#
_symmetry.space_group_name_H-M   'P 1'
#
loop_
_entity.id
_entity.type
_entity.pdbx_description
1 polymer ?
#
loop_
_entity_poly.entity_id
_entity_poly.type
_entity_poly.pdbx_seq_one_letter_code
_entity_poly.pdbx_strand_id
1 'polypeptide(L)'
;MKKEQKSEIKILEKSLAKTLRMVTSQYNYKIVANCIYKGLGEFFTHAVFFVRVVDGDFKLVVRHYIKTYEEDNLFWTIFNMPDNINQRESLRANGAFVVQSIQLAESQYTIMINSDLESISKTVLEEFEIKVGKFLESINLSHEEYYQYILHQANFLSEKLKKMLAYILLNESDKALCLAKAEIEKGNRGGYQNDGKDIYQYIVDYCKNHSLKMS
;
A
#
# COMPACT_ATOMS: atom_id res chain seq x y z
N MET A 1 -7.32 26.10 -10.98
CA MET A 1 -6.14 26.41 -10.14
C MET A 1 -5.29 27.46 -10.85
N LYS A 2 -5.04 28.60 -10.20
CA LYS A 2 -4.29 29.74 -10.77
C LYS A 2 -2.79 29.41 -10.87
N LYS A 3 -2.05 30.12 -11.73
CA LYS A 3 -0.59 29.91 -11.94
C LYS A 3 0.22 30.11 -10.65
N GLU A 4 -0.17 31.09 -9.83
CA GLU A 4 0.44 31.41 -8.53
C GLU A 4 0.27 30.25 -7.52
N GLN A 5 -0.92 29.67 -7.42
CA GLN A 5 -1.18 28.51 -6.57
C GLN A 5 -0.30 27.31 -6.95
N LYS A 6 -0.04 27.10 -8.25
CA LYS A 6 0.86 26.02 -8.71
C LYS A 6 2.30 26.24 -8.27
N SER A 7 2.79 27.49 -8.27
CA SER A 7 4.13 27.79 -7.76
C SER A 7 4.23 27.60 -6.25
N GLU A 8 3.20 28.01 -5.51
CA GLU A 8 3.16 27.86 -4.05
C GLU A 8 3.13 26.39 -3.63
N ILE A 9 2.35 25.53 -4.31
CA ILE A 9 2.37 24.08 -4.10
C ILE A 9 3.78 23.52 -4.25
N LYS A 10 4.50 23.87 -5.32
CA LYS A 10 5.87 23.36 -5.55
C LYS A 10 6.84 23.78 -4.45
N ILE A 11 6.69 24.99 -3.93
CA ILE A 11 7.51 25.49 -2.81
C ILE A 11 7.19 24.68 -1.56
N LEU A 12 5.90 24.52 -1.23
CA LEU A 12 5.44 23.74 -0.09
C LEU A 12 5.89 22.28 -0.16
N GLU A 13 5.70 21.61 -1.30
CA GLU A 13 6.11 20.21 -1.51
C GLU A 13 7.62 20.03 -1.33
N LYS A 14 8.44 20.96 -1.86
CA LYS A 14 9.89 20.91 -1.72
C LYS A 14 10.33 21.10 -0.26
N SER A 15 9.75 22.07 0.43
CA SER A 15 10.05 22.33 1.85
C SER A 15 9.60 21.16 2.72
N LEU A 16 8.39 20.66 2.51
CA LEU A 16 7.82 19.52 3.22
C LEU A 16 8.67 18.25 3.00
N ALA A 17 9.04 17.94 1.76
CA ALA A 17 9.86 16.76 1.47
C ALA A 17 11.24 16.83 2.16
N LYS A 18 11.83 18.03 2.27
CA LYS A 18 13.09 18.23 3.00
C LYS A 18 12.90 18.03 4.50
N THR A 19 11.86 18.62 5.08
CA THR A 19 11.58 18.52 6.51
C THR A 19 11.20 17.10 6.91
N LEU A 20 10.33 16.44 6.15
CA LEU A 20 9.96 15.04 6.39
C LEU A 20 11.19 14.15 6.38
N ARG A 21 12.11 14.27 5.42
CA ARG A 21 13.36 13.49 5.40
C ARG A 21 14.15 13.59 6.72
N MET A 22 14.25 14.79 7.27
CA MET A 22 14.98 15.07 8.50
C MET A 22 14.27 14.51 9.74
N VAL A 23 12.94 14.63 9.81
CA VAL A 23 12.16 14.15 10.94
C VAL A 23 12.04 12.62 10.89
N THR A 24 11.74 12.04 9.73
CA THR A 24 11.53 10.58 9.56
C THR A 24 12.75 9.76 9.98
N SER A 25 13.96 10.28 9.76
CA SER A 25 15.18 9.58 10.18
C SER A 25 15.30 9.42 11.70
N GLN A 26 14.63 10.27 12.48
CA GLN A 26 14.62 10.17 13.94
C GLN A 26 13.70 9.04 14.45
N TYR A 27 12.75 8.59 13.62
CA TYR A 27 11.75 7.57 13.96
C TYR A 27 11.97 6.23 13.23
N ASN A 28 13.17 6.05 12.65
CA ASN A 28 13.55 4.89 11.82
C ASN A 28 12.66 4.67 10.58
N TYR A 29 12.05 5.73 10.07
CA TYR A 29 11.35 5.72 8.78
C TYR A 29 12.32 5.98 7.64
N LYS A 30 12.07 5.30 6.52
CA LYS A 30 12.71 5.57 5.24
C LYS A 30 11.76 6.37 4.36
N ILE A 31 12.30 7.05 3.36
CA ILE A 31 11.51 7.88 2.45
C ILE A 31 11.99 7.70 1.02
N VAL A 32 11.03 7.56 0.11
CA VAL A 32 11.25 7.48 -1.34
C VAL A 32 10.17 8.29 -2.04
N ALA A 33 10.57 9.21 -2.92
CA ALA A 33 9.66 10.18 -3.54
C ALA A 33 8.77 10.88 -2.48
N ASN A 34 7.45 10.71 -2.57
CA ASN A 34 6.44 11.22 -1.65
C ASN A 34 5.85 10.14 -0.73
N CYS A 35 6.60 9.07 -0.50
CA CYS A 35 6.22 7.95 0.35
C CYS A 35 7.19 7.81 1.53
N ILE A 36 6.68 7.81 2.75
CA ILE A 36 7.40 7.35 3.94
C ILE A 36 7.04 5.89 4.20
N TYR A 37 7.98 5.07 4.65
CA TYR A 37 7.73 3.65 4.87
C TYR A 37 8.62 3.03 5.95
N LYS A 38 8.13 1.95 6.54
CA LYS A 38 8.78 1.19 7.61
C LYS A 38 8.23 -0.24 7.69
N GLY A 39 9.14 -1.21 7.82
CA GLY A 39 8.81 -2.57 8.18
C GLY A 39 8.54 -2.72 9.68
N LEU A 40 7.52 -3.49 10.03
CA LEU A 40 7.11 -3.82 11.40
C LEU A 40 6.85 -5.34 11.48
N GLY A 41 7.89 -6.11 11.78
CA GLY A 41 7.82 -7.57 11.73
C GLY A 41 7.44 -8.05 10.33
N GLU A 42 6.33 -8.76 10.21
CA GLU A 42 5.80 -9.28 8.94
C GLU A 42 5.01 -8.24 8.13
N PHE A 43 4.76 -7.06 8.72
CA PHE A 43 4.01 -5.99 8.10
C PHE A 43 4.91 -4.96 7.44
N PHE A 44 4.45 -4.43 6.32
CA PHE A 44 5.01 -3.28 5.65
C PHE A 44 4.01 -2.13 5.74
N THR A 45 4.45 -1.03 6.33
CA THR A 45 3.63 0.17 6.51
C THR A 45 4.21 1.31 5.69
N HIS A 46 3.33 2.10 5.08
CA HIS A 46 3.74 3.30 4.37
C HIS A 46 2.69 4.38 4.43
N ALA A 47 3.10 5.62 4.20
CA ALA A 47 2.17 6.71 3.97
C ALA A 47 2.57 7.49 2.72
N VAL A 48 1.55 7.85 1.93
CA VAL A 48 1.71 8.72 0.76
C VAL A 48 1.25 10.11 1.17
N PHE A 49 2.09 11.11 0.93
CA PHE A 49 1.76 12.50 1.22
C PHE A 49 1.76 13.36 -0.05
N PHE A 50 0.88 14.35 -0.08
CA PHE A 50 0.80 15.32 -1.17
C PHE A 50 0.09 16.60 -0.72
N VAL A 51 0.35 17.70 -1.42
CA VAL A 51 -0.32 18.98 -1.16
C VAL A 51 -1.44 19.19 -2.17
N ARG A 52 -2.61 19.59 -1.70
CA ARG A 52 -3.73 20.01 -2.57
C ARG A 52 -4.36 21.30 -2.07
N VAL A 53 -5.13 21.97 -2.93
CA VAL A 53 -5.94 23.12 -2.55
C VAL A 53 -7.38 22.66 -2.28
N VAL A 54 -7.90 22.96 -1.09
CA VAL A 54 -9.30 22.69 -0.70
C VAL A 54 -9.88 24.00 -0.18
N ASP A 55 -10.96 24.48 -0.78
CA ASP A 55 -11.65 25.72 -0.41
C ASP A 55 -10.73 26.95 -0.30
N GLY A 56 -9.67 26.98 -1.11
CA GLY A 56 -8.69 28.08 -1.14
C GLY A 56 -7.47 27.86 -0.24
N ASP A 57 -7.52 26.91 0.70
CA ASP A 57 -6.42 26.57 1.60
C ASP A 57 -5.51 25.48 1.01
N PHE A 58 -4.22 25.54 1.31
CA PHE A 58 -3.32 24.41 1.09
C PHE A 58 -3.50 23.38 2.20
N LYS A 59 -3.78 22.13 1.82
CA LYS A 59 -3.87 20.99 2.71
C LYS A 59 -2.75 20.01 2.39
N LEU A 60 -1.98 19.64 3.40
CA LEU A 60 -1.18 18.41 3.40
C LEU A 60 -2.12 17.24 3.62
N VAL A 61 -2.27 16.38 2.62
CA VAL A 61 -3.01 15.11 2.73
C VAL A 61 -2.00 14.00 2.98
N VAL A 62 -2.28 13.18 3.98
CA VAL A 62 -1.47 12.00 4.32
C VAL A 62 -2.38 10.78 4.34
N ARG A 63 -2.09 9.80 3.50
CA ARG A 63 -2.84 8.52 3.45
C ARG A 63 -1.98 7.41 4.01
N HIS A 64 -2.52 6.71 5.00
CA HIS A 64 -1.81 5.69 5.76
C HIS A 64 -2.19 4.32 5.24
N TYR A 65 -1.20 3.46 5.08
CA TYR A 65 -1.37 2.18 4.44
C TYR A 65 -0.61 1.07 5.14
N ILE A 66 -1.16 -0.14 5.05
CA ILE A 66 -0.53 -1.37 5.53
C ILE A 66 -0.75 -2.54 4.56
N LYS A 67 0.25 -3.39 4.48
CA LYS A 67 0.20 -4.72 3.87
C LYS A 67 1.16 -5.67 4.59
N THR A 68 1.13 -6.96 4.28
CA THR A 68 2.20 -7.88 4.70
C THR A 68 3.29 -7.95 3.64
N TYR A 69 4.50 -8.33 4.03
CA TYR A 69 5.56 -8.65 3.06
C TYR A 69 5.16 -9.82 2.16
N GLU A 70 4.42 -10.79 2.71
CA GLU A 70 3.98 -11.99 2.01
C GLU A 70 3.00 -11.71 0.88
N GLU A 71 2.16 -10.67 0.97
CA GLU A 71 1.29 -10.28 -0.15
C GLU A 71 2.10 -9.94 -1.41
N ASP A 72 3.13 -9.10 -1.28
CA ASP A 72 4.01 -8.75 -2.40
C ASP A 72 4.87 -9.95 -2.83
N ASN A 73 5.38 -10.75 -1.89
CA ASN A 73 6.18 -11.94 -2.20
C ASN A 73 5.39 -12.94 -3.05
N LEU A 74 4.17 -13.23 -2.62
CA LEU A 74 3.26 -14.12 -3.32
C LEU A 74 2.88 -13.54 -4.69
N PHE A 75 2.53 -12.25 -4.75
CA PHE A 75 2.21 -11.59 -6.01
C PHE A 75 3.37 -11.68 -7.01
N TRP A 76 4.59 -11.35 -6.59
CA TRP A 76 5.76 -11.44 -7.46
C TRP A 76 6.08 -12.87 -7.88
N THR A 77 5.86 -13.85 -7.01
CA THR A 77 6.00 -15.27 -7.34
C THR A 77 4.98 -15.69 -8.40
N ILE A 78 3.70 -15.39 -8.18
CA ILE A 78 2.60 -15.70 -9.10
C ILE A 78 2.82 -15.02 -10.45
N PHE A 79 3.29 -13.77 -10.43
CA PHE A 79 3.39 -12.91 -11.61
C PHE A 79 4.72 -13.02 -12.35
N ASN A 80 5.50 -14.07 -12.05
CA ASN A 80 6.78 -14.39 -12.69
C ASN A 80 7.86 -13.29 -12.53
N MET A 81 7.94 -12.69 -11.34
CA MET A 81 8.92 -11.66 -10.97
C MET A 81 9.62 -11.94 -9.62
N PRO A 82 10.06 -13.18 -9.31
CA PRO A 82 10.57 -13.53 -7.98
C PRO A 82 11.78 -12.70 -7.55
N ASP A 83 12.59 -12.20 -8.50
CA ASP A 83 13.75 -11.36 -8.20
C ASP A 83 13.40 -10.07 -7.44
N ASN A 84 12.15 -9.60 -7.57
CA ASN A 84 11.66 -8.42 -6.85
C ASN A 84 11.67 -8.61 -5.32
N ILE A 85 11.57 -9.85 -4.83
CA ILE A 85 11.60 -10.17 -3.40
C ILE A 85 12.90 -9.66 -2.75
N ASN A 86 14.01 -9.76 -3.49
CA ASN A 86 15.36 -9.41 -3.04
C ASN A 86 15.76 -7.96 -3.37
N GLN A 87 14.86 -7.18 -3.97
CA GLN A 87 15.12 -5.78 -4.28
C GLN A 87 15.05 -4.89 -3.04
N ARG A 88 15.46 -3.63 -3.21
CA ARG A 88 15.34 -2.63 -2.15
C ARG A 88 13.90 -2.52 -1.68
N GLU A 89 13.72 -2.46 -0.38
CA GLU A 89 12.42 -2.36 0.30
C GLU A 89 11.55 -1.20 -0.22
N SER A 90 12.16 -0.11 -0.71
CA SER A 90 11.46 1.00 -1.36
C SER A 90 10.57 0.54 -2.52
N LEU A 91 10.94 -0.53 -3.22
CA LEU A 91 10.15 -1.10 -4.30
C LEU A 91 8.72 -1.42 -3.83
N ARG A 92 8.53 -1.89 -2.58
CA ARG A 92 7.21 -2.21 -2.02
C ARG A 92 6.35 -0.97 -1.76
N ALA A 93 6.97 0.19 -1.56
CA ALA A 93 6.28 1.47 -1.34
C ALA A 93 5.88 2.19 -2.63
N ASN A 94 6.68 2.10 -3.70
CA ASN A 94 6.48 2.92 -4.90
C ASN A 94 6.71 2.20 -6.24
N GLY A 95 6.84 0.88 -6.23
CA GLY A 95 6.99 0.08 -7.43
C GLY A 95 5.72 0.05 -8.29
N ALA A 96 5.89 -0.07 -9.61
CA ALA A 96 4.76 -0.18 -10.53
C ALA A 96 4.03 -1.54 -10.41
N PHE A 97 4.78 -2.60 -10.11
CA PHE A 97 4.27 -3.96 -9.93
C PHE A 97 4.35 -4.34 -8.45
N VAL A 98 3.42 -3.84 -7.65
CA VAL A 98 3.29 -4.20 -6.22
C VAL A 98 1.82 -4.40 -5.88
N VAL A 99 1.55 -5.22 -4.85
CA VAL A 99 0.21 -5.31 -4.28
C VAL A 99 -0.09 -4.00 -3.58
N GLN A 100 -1.27 -3.46 -3.87
CA GLN A 100 -1.73 -2.27 -3.18
C GLN A 100 -2.02 -2.58 -1.71
N SER A 101 -1.68 -1.64 -0.85
CA SER A 101 -1.90 -1.75 0.59
C SER A 101 -3.33 -1.34 0.94
N ILE A 102 -3.85 -1.82 2.08
CA ILE A 102 -5.13 -1.30 2.62
C ILE A 102 -4.90 0.09 3.19
N GLN A 103 -5.80 1.02 2.87
CA GLN A 103 -5.79 2.35 3.49
C GLN A 103 -6.41 2.29 4.88
N LEU A 104 -5.61 2.59 5.91
CA LEU A 104 -6.06 2.64 7.30
C LEU A 104 -6.72 3.98 7.65
N ALA A 105 -6.18 5.07 7.10
CA ALA A 105 -6.65 6.41 7.42
C ALA A 105 -6.25 7.43 6.34
N GLU A 106 -6.95 8.56 6.30
CA GLU A 106 -6.51 9.79 5.65
C GLU A 106 -6.54 10.93 6.69
N SER A 107 -5.43 11.63 6.85
CA SER A 107 -5.32 12.86 7.65
C SER A 107 -5.13 14.05 6.72
N GLN A 108 -5.59 15.23 7.16
CA GLN A 108 -5.41 16.49 6.45
C GLN A 108 -4.98 17.59 7.41
N TYR A 109 -3.94 18.34 7.03
CA TYR A 109 -3.40 19.45 7.81
C TYR A 109 -3.40 20.70 6.96
N THR A 110 -3.96 21.79 7.48
CA THR A 110 -3.82 23.11 6.84
C THR A 110 -2.37 23.54 6.93
N ILE A 111 -1.76 23.84 5.79
CA ILE A 111 -0.38 24.30 5.70
C ILE A 111 -0.33 25.65 4.98
N MET A 112 0.68 26.45 5.31
CA MET A 112 1.03 27.71 4.68
C MET A 112 2.54 27.74 4.45
N ILE A 113 3.04 28.67 3.63
CA ILE A 113 4.47 28.75 3.26
C ILE A 113 5.36 28.92 4.51
N ASN A 114 4.84 29.57 5.56
CA ASN A 114 5.51 29.84 6.82
C ASN A 114 5.07 28.92 7.97
N SER A 115 4.31 27.85 7.69
CA SER A 115 3.95 26.87 8.73
C SER A 115 5.20 26.25 9.35
N ASP A 116 5.11 25.90 10.64
CA ASP A 116 6.09 25.04 11.28
C ASP A 116 5.96 23.61 10.75
N LEU A 117 6.60 23.36 9.61
CA LEU A 117 6.57 22.06 8.94
C LEU A 117 7.23 20.97 9.79
N GLU A 118 8.14 21.31 10.71
CA GLU A 118 8.79 20.32 11.57
C GLU A 118 7.80 19.79 12.60
N SER A 119 7.09 20.67 13.31
CA SER A 119 6.02 20.27 14.23
C SER A 119 4.94 19.46 13.52
N ILE A 120 4.47 19.93 12.36
CA ILE A 120 3.47 19.20 11.56
C ILE A 120 4.00 17.82 11.15
N SER A 121 5.26 17.72 10.72
CA SER A 121 5.87 16.43 10.34
C SER A 121 5.95 15.46 11.51
N LYS A 122 6.28 15.94 12.72
CA LYS A 122 6.29 15.11 13.95
C LYS A 122 4.88 14.60 14.27
N THR A 123 3.89 15.48 14.26
CA THR A 123 2.48 15.10 14.48
C THR A 123 2.00 14.06 13.45
N VAL A 124 2.35 14.22 12.17
CA VAL A 124 2.04 13.23 11.12
C VAL A 124 2.60 11.85 11.46
N LEU A 125 3.87 11.78 11.89
CA LEU A 125 4.51 10.50 12.23
C LEU A 125 3.94 9.88 13.51
N GLU A 126 3.67 10.68 14.54
CA GLU A 126 3.06 10.22 15.78
C GLU A 126 1.66 9.66 15.53
N GLU A 127 0.83 10.36 14.75
CA GLU A 127 -0.47 9.86 14.34
C GLU A 127 -0.37 8.58 13.52
N PHE A 128 0.65 8.48 12.66
CA PHE A 128 0.89 7.28 11.86
C PHE A 128 1.19 6.07 12.74
N GLU A 129 2.13 6.19 13.68
CA GLU A 129 2.47 5.13 14.65
C GLU A 129 1.26 4.74 15.50
N ILE A 130 0.48 5.70 16.01
CA ILE A 130 -0.72 5.42 16.81
C ILE A 130 -1.77 4.64 15.99
N LYS A 131 -2.02 5.06 14.75
CA LYS A 131 -3.03 4.42 13.89
C LYS A 131 -2.63 3.01 13.47
N VAL A 132 -1.35 2.82 13.13
CA VAL A 132 -0.80 1.50 12.81
C VAL A 132 -0.84 0.60 14.04
N GLY A 133 -0.40 1.09 15.20
CA GLY A 133 -0.42 0.33 16.45
C GLY A 133 -1.81 -0.16 16.81
N LYS A 134 -2.81 0.73 16.81
CA LYS A 134 -4.22 0.37 17.07
C LYS A 134 -4.76 -0.68 16.08
N PHE A 135 -4.41 -0.53 14.80
CA PHE A 135 -4.84 -1.51 13.80
C PHE A 135 -4.19 -2.88 14.06
N LEU A 136 -2.87 -2.91 14.27
CA LEU A 136 -2.14 -4.13 14.56
C LEU A 136 -2.65 -4.83 15.83
N GLU A 137 -2.97 -4.07 16.88
CA GLU A 137 -3.62 -4.60 18.09
C GLU A 137 -5.00 -5.22 17.76
N SER A 138 -5.80 -4.58 16.89
CA SER A 138 -7.13 -5.07 16.53
C SER A 138 -7.12 -6.41 15.77
N ILE A 139 -6.00 -6.75 15.14
CA ILE A 139 -5.77 -8.03 14.45
C ILE A 139 -4.85 -8.97 15.26
N ASN A 140 -4.66 -8.71 16.56
CA ASN A 140 -3.80 -9.48 17.44
C ASN A 140 -2.37 -9.69 16.89
N LEU A 141 -1.85 -8.70 16.16
CA LEU A 141 -0.53 -8.74 15.49
C LEU A 141 -0.37 -9.94 14.53
N SER A 142 -1.47 -10.55 14.08
CA SER A 142 -1.47 -11.76 13.26
C SER A 142 -1.69 -11.45 11.79
N HIS A 143 -0.82 -11.99 10.94
CA HIS A 143 -1.00 -11.93 9.49
C HIS A 143 -2.25 -12.69 9.01
N GLU A 144 -2.67 -13.75 9.70
CA GLU A 144 -3.86 -14.53 9.39
C GLU A 144 -5.11 -13.70 9.68
N GLU A 145 -5.16 -13.03 10.84
CA GLU A 145 -6.25 -12.10 11.20
C GLU A 145 -6.29 -10.91 10.25
N TYR A 146 -5.14 -10.43 9.76
CA TYR A 146 -5.10 -9.42 8.70
C TYR A 146 -5.71 -9.92 7.38
N TYR A 147 -5.40 -11.15 6.96
CA TYR A 147 -6.01 -11.75 5.77
C TYR A 147 -7.51 -11.96 5.95
N GLN A 148 -7.95 -12.44 7.12
CA GLN A 148 -9.37 -12.52 7.46
C GLN A 148 -10.04 -11.14 7.41
N TYR A 149 -9.39 -10.11 7.96
CA TYR A 149 -9.85 -8.73 7.86
C TYR A 149 -10.04 -8.31 6.40
N ILE A 150 -9.07 -8.54 5.51
CA ILE A 150 -9.19 -8.24 4.06
C ILE A 150 -10.41 -8.93 3.45
N LEU A 151 -10.65 -10.20 3.77
CA LEU A 151 -11.76 -10.98 3.20
C LEU A 151 -13.13 -10.38 3.58
N HIS A 152 -13.25 -9.81 4.77
CA HIS A 152 -14.48 -9.19 5.27
C HIS A 152 -14.65 -7.72 4.89
N GLN A 153 -13.60 -7.05 4.39
CA GLN A 153 -13.71 -5.68 3.87
C GLN A 153 -14.28 -5.63 2.44
N ALA A 154 -14.79 -4.47 2.05
CA ALA A 154 -15.30 -4.18 0.71
C ALA A 154 -14.95 -2.76 0.25
N ASN A 155 -15.06 -2.51 -1.06
CA ASN A 155 -14.91 -1.18 -1.66
C ASN A 155 -13.52 -0.54 -1.50
N PHE A 156 -12.47 -1.36 -1.51
CA PHE A 156 -11.09 -0.89 -1.54
C PHE A 156 -10.40 -1.20 -2.87
N LEU A 157 -9.31 -0.47 -3.14
CA LEU A 157 -8.60 -0.57 -4.40
C LEU A 157 -8.03 -1.98 -4.59
N SER A 158 -8.20 -2.54 -5.79
CA SER A 158 -7.80 -3.91 -6.12
C SER A 158 -8.40 -4.99 -5.21
N GLU A 159 -9.62 -4.77 -4.67
CA GLU A 159 -10.30 -5.69 -3.76
C GLU A 159 -10.19 -7.15 -4.16
N LYS A 160 -10.56 -7.47 -5.40
CA LYS A 160 -10.61 -8.86 -5.87
C LYS A 160 -9.23 -9.50 -5.92
N LEU A 161 -8.20 -8.77 -6.34
CA LEU A 161 -6.82 -9.28 -6.35
C LEU A 161 -6.35 -9.57 -4.92
N LYS A 162 -6.53 -8.62 -3.99
CA LYS A 162 -6.11 -8.83 -2.59
C LYS A 162 -6.87 -9.97 -1.93
N LYS A 163 -8.16 -10.15 -2.20
CA LYS A 163 -8.92 -11.30 -1.68
C LYS A 163 -8.41 -12.62 -2.24
N MET A 164 -8.05 -12.70 -3.52
CA MET A 164 -7.43 -13.90 -4.10
C MET A 164 -6.09 -14.22 -3.41
N LEU A 165 -5.23 -13.22 -3.20
CA LEU A 165 -3.95 -13.41 -2.49
C LEU A 165 -4.18 -13.83 -1.03
N ALA A 166 -5.11 -13.20 -0.32
CA ALA A 166 -5.48 -13.55 1.05
C ALA A 166 -5.98 -15.00 1.15
N TYR A 167 -6.82 -15.45 0.22
CA TYR A 167 -7.24 -16.85 0.16
C TYR A 167 -6.07 -17.80 -0.03
N ILE A 168 -5.13 -17.50 -0.94
CA ILE A 168 -3.94 -18.34 -1.14
C ILE A 168 -3.07 -18.40 0.12
N LEU A 169 -2.85 -17.25 0.77
CA LEU A 169 -2.05 -17.14 2.00
C LEU A 169 -2.71 -17.86 3.19
N LEU A 170 -4.04 -18.01 3.18
CA LEU A 170 -4.80 -18.82 4.15
C LEU A 170 -4.93 -20.30 3.73
N ASN A 171 -4.18 -20.74 2.71
CA ASN A 171 -4.25 -22.09 2.14
C ASN A 171 -5.62 -22.47 1.55
N GLU A 172 -6.41 -21.49 1.13
CA GLU A 172 -7.73 -21.67 0.51
C GLU A 172 -7.67 -21.43 -1.02
N SER A 173 -6.69 -22.03 -1.69
CA SER A 173 -6.42 -21.83 -3.13
C SER A 173 -7.63 -22.10 -4.04
N ASP A 174 -8.54 -23.00 -3.65
CA ASP A 174 -9.77 -23.26 -4.41
C ASP A 174 -10.72 -22.05 -4.44
N LYS A 175 -10.81 -21.29 -3.35
CA LYS A 175 -11.61 -20.06 -3.29
C LYS A 175 -10.98 -18.96 -4.15
N ALA A 176 -9.65 -18.83 -4.12
CA ALA A 176 -8.92 -17.93 -4.99
C ALA A 176 -9.12 -18.27 -6.47
N LEU A 177 -9.05 -19.56 -6.82
CA LEU A 177 -9.27 -20.07 -8.18
C LEU A 177 -10.70 -19.78 -8.66
N CYS A 178 -11.70 -20.04 -7.82
CA CYS A 178 -13.10 -19.76 -8.13
C CYS A 178 -13.32 -18.27 -8.39
N LEU A 179 -12.79 -17.41 -7.51
CA LEU A 179 -12.90 -15.96 -7.66
C LEU A 179 -12.19 -15.46 -8.92
N ALA A 180 -10.98 -15.94 -9.22
CA ALA A 180 -10.23 -15.54 -10.41
C ALA A 180 -10.97 -15.90 -11.71
N LYS A 181 -11.53 -17.12 -11.80
CA LYS A 181 -12.34 -17.55 -12.95
C LYS A 181 -13.58 -16.67 -13.12
N ALA A 182 -14.31 -16.44 -12.03
CA ALA A 182 -15.53 -15.61 -12.06
C ALA A 182 -15.24 -14.17 -12.50
N GLU A 183 -14.09 -13.59 -12.11
CA GLU A 183 -13.71 -12.25 -12.57
C GLU A 183 -13.26 -12.23 -14.04
N ILE A 184 -12.54 -13.26 -14.51
CA ILE A 184 -12.19 -13.42 -15.93
C ILE A 184 -13.44 -13.55 -16.80
N GLU A 185 -14.44 -14.32 -16.38
CA GLU A 185 -15.72 -14.46 -17.09
C GLU A 185 -16.48 -13.13 -17.23
N LYS A 186 -16.30 -12.21 -16.26
CA LYS A 186 -16.83 -10.83 -16.33
C LYS A 186 -15.98 -9.89 -17.18
N GLY A 187 -14.86 -10.37 -17.73
CA GLY A 187 -13.90 -9.57 -18.49
C GLY A 187 -12.91 -8.77 -17.63
N ASN A 188 -12.87 -8.98 -16.31
CA ASN A 188 -11.94 -8.30 -15.42
C ASN A 188 -10.55 -8.96 -15.49
N ARG A 189 -9.51 -8.12 -15.50
CA ARG A 189 -8.11 -8.53 -15.72
C ARG A 189 -7.22 -8.37 -14.49
N GLY A 190 -7.71 -7.72 -13.45
CA GLY A 190 -6.95 -7.46 -12.21
C GLY A 190 -5.93 -6.33 -12.28
N GLY A 191 -5.83 -5.62 -13.41
CA GLY A 191 -5.08 -4.36 -13.52
C GLY A 191 -3.57 -4.49 -13.72
N TYR A 192 -3.05 -5.72 -13.79
CA TYR A 192 -1.64 -5.99 -14.08
C TYR A 192 -1.52 -6.97 -15.25
N GLN A 193 -0.59 -6.69 -16.15
CA GLN A 193 -0.21 -7.56 -17.26
C GLN A 193 1.31 -7.73 -17.29
N ASN A 194 1.76 -8.97 -17.49
CA ASN A 194 3.16 -9.31 -17.70
C ASN A 194 3.23 -10.38 -18.79
N ASP A 195 4.20 -10.25 -19.70
CA ASP A 195 4.40 -11.19 -20.82
C ASP A 195 3.11 -11.54 -21.60
N GLY A 196 2.24 -10.55 -21.81
CA GLY A 196 0.98 -10.72 -22.54
C GLY A 196 -0.12 -11.48 -21.78
N LYS A 197 0.08 -11.75 -20.48
CA LYS A 197 -0.85 -12.47 -19.62
C LYS A 197 -1.28 -11.61 -18.42
N ASP A 198 -2.58 -11.63 -18.12
CA ASP A 198 -3.16 -10.82 -17.05
C ASP A 198 -3.02 -11.52 -15.69
N ILE A 199 -2.91 -10.77 -14.59
CA ILE A 199 -2.67 -11.31 -13.24
C ILE A 199 -3.69 -12.37 -12.82
N TYR A 200 -4.97 -12.24 -13.18
CA TYR A 200 -5.98 -13.26 -12.84
C TYR A 200 -5.74 -14.58 -13.55
N GLN A 201 -5.18 -14.57 -14.77
CA GLN A 201 -4.77 -15.79 -15.46
C GLN A 201 -3.56 -16.43 -14.77
N TYR A 202 -2.63 -15.63 -14.24
CA TYR A 202 -1.51 -16.14 -13.43
C TYR A 202 -2.00 -16.79 -12.13
N ILE A 203 -2.98 -16.19 -11.46
CA ILE A 203 -3.60 -16.77 -10.26
C ILE A 203 -4.27 -18.11 -10.55
N VAL A 204 -5.00 -18.21 -11.67
CA VAL A 204 -5.62 -19.48 -12.10
C VAL A 204 -4.57 -20.58 -12.26
N ASP A 205 -3.46 -20.29 -12.95
CA ASP A 205 -2.40 -21.26 -13.19
C ASP A 205 -1.66 -21.63 -11.90
N TYR A 206 -1.40 -20.65 -11.04
CA TYR A 206 -0.78 -20.88 -9.74
C TYR A 206 -1.63 -21.84 -8.89
N CYS A 207 -2.93 -21.56 -8.75
CA CYS A 207 -3.82 -22.39 -7.92
C CYS A 207 -3.92 -23.82 -8.46
N LYS A 208 -4.09 -23.99 -9.78
CA LYS A 208 -4.15 -25.34 -10.40
C LYS A 208 -2.88 -26.16 -10.14
N ASN A 209 -1.71 -25.54 -10.25
CA ASN A 209 -0.43 -26.21 -10.04
C ASN A 209 -0.15 -26.55 -8.57
N HIS A 210 -0.73 -25.78 -7.63
CA HIS A 210 -0.59 -26.04 -6.19
C HIS A 210 -1.58 -27.09 -5.69
N SER A 211 -2.80 -27.16 -6.23
CA SER A 211 -3.74 -28.24 -5.92
C SER A 211 -3.21 -29.62 -6.34
N LEU A 212 -2.41 -29.70 -7.41
CA LEU A 212 -1.78 -30.94 -7.89
C LEU A 212 -0.60 -31.43 -7.03
N LYS A 213 -0.04 -30.58 -6.15
CA LYS A 213 1.06 -30.97 -5.25
C LYS A 213 0.58 -31.49 -3.89
N MET A 214 -0.71 -31.35 -3.60
CA MET A 214 -1.33 -31.83 -2.35
C MET A 214 -2.17 -33.10 -2.54
N SER A 215 -2.25 -33.62 -3.78
CA SER A 215 -2.87 -34.90 -4.15
C SER A 215 -1.80 -35.96 -4.38
#